data_AF-A0A644X3G8-F1
#
_entry.id   AF-A0A644X3G8-F1
#
_cell.length_a   1.000
_cell.length_b   1.000
_cell.length_c   1.000
_cell.angle_alpha   90.00
_cell.angle_beta   90.00
_cell.angle_gamma   90.00
#
_symmetry.space_group_name_H-M   'P 1'
#
loop_
_entity.id
_entity.type
_entity.pdbx_description
1 polymer ?
#
loop_
_entity_poly.entity_id
_entity_poly.type
_entity_poly.pdbx_seq_one_letter_code
_entity_poly.pdbx_strand_id
1 'polypeptide(L)'
;MEPMDVCIANVPFDGSDKSKVRPALVVKIKDNYVSVFKITSQYENKSEKIKRAYYPIKNWEIAGLNRISYVDTLQTYDIDKATIFKNRPIGKLTKEDVSGLYQFLQAKRS
;
A
#
# COMPACT_ATOMS: atom_id res chain seq x y z
N MET A 1 -7.50 6.56 11.66
CA MET A 1 -6.88 6.13 10.39
C MET A 1 -7.33 7.12 9.34
N GLU A 2 -6.43 7.51 8.46
CA GLU A 2 -6.60 8.53 7.42
C GLU A 2 -5.91 8.09 6.12
N PRO A 3 -6.21 8.72 4.97
CA PRO A 3 -5.41 8.53 3.77
C PRO A 3 -3.91 8.73 4.02
N MET A 4 -3.11 7.92 3.34
CA MET A 4 -1.65 7.82 3.42
C MET A 4 -1.10 7.18 4.71
N ASP A 5 -1.95 6.77 5.64
CA ASP A 5 -1.55 5.90 6.75
C ASP A 5 -1.07 4.54 6.23
N VAL A 6 -0.04 4.00 6.88
CA VAL A 6 0.43 2.62 6.69
C VAL A 6 -0.14 1.79 7.83
N CYS A 7 -0.80 0.69 7.50
CA CYS A 7 -1.43 -0.21 8.47
C CYS A 7 -1.12 -1.67 8.18
N ILE A 8 -1.30 -2.54 9.17
CA ILE A 8 -1.23 -3.99 8.96
C ILE A 8 -2.64 -4.49 8.61
N ALA A 9 -2.76 -5.09 7.42
CA ALA A 9 -4.03 -5.57 6.90
C ALA A 9 -3.91 -6.99 6.35
N ASN A 10 -4.97 -7.77 6.50
CA ASN A 10 -5.10 -9.06 5.84
C ASN A 10 -5.62 -8.85 4.41
N VAL A 11 -4.73 -8.93 3.42
CA VAL A 11 -5.08 -8.63 2.01
C VAL A 11 -5.19 -9.91 1.19
N PRO A 12 -6.27 -10.10 0.41
CA PRO A 12 -6.42 -11.24 -0.50
C PRO A 12 -5.29 -11.33 -1.54
N PHE A 13 -4.94 -12.55 -1.92
CA PHE A 13 -4.18 -12.79 -3.15
C PHE A 13 -5.12 -12.82 -4.35
N ASP A 14 -4.66 -12.27 -5.46
CA ASP A 14 -5.45 -12.24 -6.70
C ASP A 14 -5.63 -13.67 -7.21
N GLY A 15 -6.89 -14.06 -7.46
CA GLY A 15 -7.23 -15.37 -8.01
C GLY A 15 -7.08 -16.56 -7.05
N SER A 16 -7.06 -16.34 -5.73
CA SER A 16 -7.05 -17.44 -4.75
C SER A 16 -7.80 -17.10 -3.47
N ASP A 17 -8.28 -18.12 -2.75
CA ASP A 17 -8.89 -17.98 -1.41
C ASP A 17 -7.87 -17.68 -0.30
N LYS A 18 -6.60 -17.51 -0.66
CA LYS A 18 -5.53 -17.21 0.30
C LYS A 18 -5.43 -15.71 0.51
N SER A 19 -5.24 -15.31 1.76
CA SER A 19 -4.92 -13.94 2.13
C SER A 19 -3.58 -13.91 2.87
N LYS A 20 -2.98 -12.71 2.99
CA LYS A 20 -1.74 -12.53 3.76
C LYS A 20 -1.79 -11.23 4.54
N VAL A 21 -1.44 -11.32 5.81
CA VAL A 21 -1.18 -10.17 6.67
C VAL A 21 0.09 -9.46 6.21
N ARG A 22 -0.04 -8.19 5.83
CA ARG A 22 1.05 -7.37 5.31
C ARG A 22 0.81 -5.89 5.57
N PRO A 23 1.85 -5.04 5.49
CA PRO A 23 1.64 -3.61 5.43
C PRO A 23 0.80 -3.22 4.19
N ALA A 24 -0.06 -2.22 4.36
CA ALA A 24 -0.94 -1.70 3.34
C ALA A 24 -1.08 -0.18 3.50
N LEU A 25 -1.13 0.52 2.37
CA LEU A 25 -1.28 1.98 2.31
C LEU A 25 -2.75 2.34 2.18
N VAL A 26 -3.28 3.13 3.11
CA VAL A 26 -4.66 3.63 3.05
C VAL A 26 -4.77 4.67 1.93
N VAL A 27 -5.65 4.42 0.96
CA VAL A 27 -5.89 5.33 -0.17
C VAL A 27 -7.15 6.15 0.07
N LYS A 28 -8.22 5.49 0.50
CA LYS A 28 -9.53 6.12 0.70
C LYS A 28 -10.30 5.41 1.81
N ILE A 29 -10.96 6.19 2.64
CA ILE A 29 -11.90 5.70 3.65
C ILE A 29 -13.31 5.90 3.09
N LYS A 30 -14.09 4.82 3.06
CA LYS A 30 -15.51 4.81 2.70
C LYS A 30 -16.34 4.49 3.97
N ASP A 31 -17.65 4.38 3.82
CA ASP A 31 -18.54 4.13 4.96
C ASP A 31 -18.22 2.80 5.66
N ASN A 32 -18.23 1.70 4.90
CA ASN A 32 -18.02 0.35 5.40
C ASN A 32 -16.66 -0.27 5.02
N TYR A 33 -15.90 0.38 4.15
CA TYR A 33 -14.64 -0.17 3.63
C TYR A 33 -13.50 0.86 3.66
N VAL A 34 -12.28 0.36 3.66
CA VAL A 34 -11.06 1.13 3.42
C VAL A 34 -10.41 0.58 2.16
N SER A 35 -10.23 1.43 1.16
CA SER A 35 -9.46 1.08 -0.04
C SER A 35 -7.98 1.23 0.27
N VAL A 36 -7.21 0.17 0.04
CA VAL A 36 -5.76 0.14 0.29
C VAL A 36 -4.97 -0.32 -0.92
N PHE A 37 -3.73 0.17 -1.04
CA PHE A 37 -2.70 -0.48 -1.86
C PHE A 37 -1.92 -1.49 -1.01
N LYS A 38 -1.49 -2.60 -1.61
CA LYS A 38 -0.54 -3.52 -0.97
C LYS A 38 0.81 -2.82 -0.85
N ILE A 39 1.53 -3.05 0.26
CA ILE A 39 2.96 -2.74 0.36
C ILE A 39 3.72 -4.07 0.32
N THR A 40 4.81 -4.10 -0.42
CA THR A 40 5.63 -5.30 -0.63
C THR A 40 7.11 -4.98 -0.57
N SER A 41 7.88 -5.86 0.07
CA SER A 41 9.35 -5.85 -0.02
C SER A 41 9.87 -6.77 -1.14
N GLN A 42 8.97 -7.48 -1.85
CA GLN A 42 9.33 -8.39 -2.93
C GLN A 42 9.38 -7.67 -4.26
N TYR A 43 10.36 -6.78 -4.45
CA TYR A 43 10.56 -6.07 -5.72
C TYR A 43 11.53 -6.81 -6.65
N GLU A 44 12.68 -7.24 -6.12
CA GLU A 44 13.80 -7.78 -6.92
C GLU A 44 13.40 -8.97 -7.79
N ASN A 45 12.60 -9.88 -7.24
CA ASN A 45 12.16 -11.12 -7.89
C ASN A 45 10.97 -10.94 -8.86
N LYS A 46 10.51 -9.70 -9.10
CA LYS A 46 9.37 -9.44 -9.99
C LYS A 46 9.85 -9.18 -11.42
N SER A 47 9.00 -9.47 -12.40
CA SER A 47 9.27 -9.11 -13.79
C SER A 47 9.33 -7.60 -13.95
N GLU A 48 10.08 -7.13 -14.95
CA GLU A 48 10.17 -5.69 -15.26
C GLU A 48 8.80 -5.04 -15.51
N LYS A 49 7.86 -5.81 -16.07
CA LYS A 49 6.47 -5.38 -16.24
C LYS A 49 5.79 -5.07 -14.91
N ILE A 50 5.97 -5.92 -13.89
CA ILE A 50 5.39 -5.73 -12.56
C ILE A 50 6.12 -4.61 -11.81
N LYS A 51 7.46 -4.56 -11.88
CA LYS A 51 8.28 -3.53 -11.22
C LYS A 51 7.88 -2.12 -11.64
N ARG A 52 7.51 -1.90 -12.92
CA ARG A 52 6.98 -0.61 -13.40
C ARG A 52 5.68 -0.14 -12.74
N ALA A 53 5.00 -1.01 -11.99
CA ALA A 53 3.83 -0.63 -11.20
C ALA A 53 4.16 -0.44 -9.71
N TYR A 54 5.41 -0.60 -9.29
CA TYR A 54 5.81 -0.54 -7.89
C TYR A 54 6.49 0.81 -7.61
N TYR A 55 5.84 1.66 -6.83
CA TYR A 55 6.43 2.93 -6.41
C TYR A 55 7.36 2.68 -5.21
N PRO A 56 8.65 3.07 -5.26
CA PRO A 56 9.57 2.91 -4.14
C PRO A 56 9.21 3.87 -3.00
N ILE A 57 9.07 3.35 -1.77
CA ILE A 57 8.92 4.19 -0.58
C ILE A 57 10.31 4.62 -0.13
N LYS A 58 10.64 5.89 -0.34
CA LYS A 58 11.98 6.44 -0.07
C LYS A 58 12.26 6.47 1.43
N ASN A 59 11.32 6.98 2.22
CA ASN A 59 11.45 7.12 3.66
C ASN A 59 10.68 6.02 4.40
N TRP A 60 10.95 4.75 4.05
CA TRP A 60 10.21 3.59 4.55
C TRP A 60 10.32 3.41 6.07
N GLU A 61 11.46 3.74 6.69
CA GLU A 61 11.65 3.72 8.15
C GLU A 61 10.70 4.68 8.85
N ILE A 62 10.62 5.92 8.36
CA ILE A 62 9.72 6.96 8.88
C ILE A 62 8.24 6.55 8.69
N ALA A 63 7.95 5.82 7.61
CA ALA A 63 6.63 5.25 7.35
C ALA A 63 6.29 4.02 8.22
N GLY A 64 7.16 3.62 9.15
CA GLY A 64 6.93 2.52 10.09
C GLY A 64 7.24 1.13 9.53
N LEU A 65 7.94 1.05 8.40
CA LEU A 65 8.34 -0.21 7.78
C LEU A 65 9.72 -0.63 8.29
N ASN A 66 9.99 -1.94 8.31
CA ASN A 66 11.25 -2.50 8.83
C ASN A 66 12.29 -2.83 7.74
N ARG A 67 11.97 -2.56 6.48
CA ARG A 67 12.85 -2.76 5.31
C ARG A 67 12.36 -1.97 4.11
N ILE A 68 13.25 -1.80 3.13
CA ILE A 68 12.93 -1.25 1.81
C ILE A 68 11.68 -1.93 1.24
N SER A 69 10.71 -1.10 0.87
CA SER A 69 9.39 -1.54 0.48
C SER A 69 8.81 -0.63 -0.60
N TYR A 70 7.81 -1.16 -1.31
CA TYR A 70 7.21 -0.52 -2.47
C TYR A 70 5.69 -0.55 -2.34
N VAL A 71 5.03 0.53 -2.78
CA VAL A 71 3.59 0.56 -2.97
C VAL A 71 3.26 -0.16 -4.27
N ASP A 72 2.52 -1.26 -4.20
CA ASP A 72 1.98 -1.96 -5.35
C ASP A 72 0.78 -1.17 -5.90
N THR A 73 0.96 -0.49 -7.03
CA THR A 73 -0.07 0.35 -7.65
C THR A 73 -0.89 -0.36 -8.73
N LEU A 74 -0.81 -1.69 -8.83
CA LEU A 74 -1.57 -2.44 -9.83
C LEU A 74 -3.07 -2.30 -9.63
N GLN A 75 -3.53 -2.43 -8.38
CA GLN A 75 -4.93 -2.27 -8.01
C GLN A 75 -5.09 -1.97 -6.52
N THR A 76 -6.24 -1.43 -6.14
CA THR A 76 -6.65 -1.28 -4.74
C THR A 76 -7.49 -2.47 -4.27
N TYR A 77 -7.50 -2.70 -2.96
CA TYR A 77 -8.34 -3.70 -2.30
C TYR A 77 -9.23 -3.00 -1.29
N ASP A 78 -10.51 -3.33 -1.30
CA ASP A 78 -11.44 -2.87 -0.28
C ASP A 78 -11.43 -3.86 0.89
N ILE A 79 -11.10 -3.33 2.07
CA ILE A 79 -11.05 -4.10 3.31
C ILE A 79 -12.15 -3.59 4.23
N ASP A 80 -12.86 -4.50 4.88
CA ASP A 80 -13.88 -4.16 5.87
C ASP A 80 -13.30 -3.21 6.93
N LYS A 81 -13.99 -2.07 7.10
CA LYS A 81 -13.54 -0.99 7.97
C LYS A 81 -13.49 -1.42 9.42
N ALA A 82 -14.49 -2.18 9.88
CA ALA A 82 -14.52 -2.69 11.25
C ALA A 82 -13.35 -3.63 11.55
N THR A 83 -12.86 -4.36 10.54
CA THR A 83 -11.70 -5.24 10.66
C THR A 83 -10.39 -4.46 10.73
N ILE A 84 -10.16 -3.53 9.79
CA ILE A 84 -8.88 -2.82 9.69
C ILE A 84 -8.69 -1.77 10.81
N PHE A 85 -9.77 -1.15 11.28
CA PHE A 85 -9.71 -0.16 12.38
C PHE A 85 -9.41 -0.77 13.76
N LYS A 86 -9.43 -2.10 13.90
CA LYS A 86 -8.98 -2.77 15.14
C LYS A 86 -7.49 -2.53 15.42
N ASN A 87 -6.70 -2.29 14.37
CA ASN A 87 -5.28 -2.01 14.48
C ASN A 87 -5.02 -0.51 14.32
N ARG A 88 -4.13 0.05 15.15
CA ARG A 88 -3.60 1.39 14.91
C ARG A 88 -2.68 1.38 13.67
N PRO A 89 -2.63 2.47 12.89
CA PRO A 89 -1.59 2.64 11.88
C PRO A 89 -0.20 2.44 12.48
N ILE A 90 0.69 1.81 11.72
CA ILE A 90 2.10 1.62 12.11
C ILE A 90 2.97 2.83 11.71
N GLY A 91 2.45 3.69 10.84
CA GLY A 91 3.13 4.88 10.37
C GLY A 91 2.31 5.57 9.28
N LYS A 92 2.94 6.52 8.58
CA LYS A 92 2.33 7.30 7.50
C LYS A 92 3.38 7.63 6.46
N LEU A 93 3.01 7.66 5.18
CA LEU A 93 3.93 8.13 4.16
C LEU A 93 4.35 9.58 4.44
N THR A 94 5.62 9.87 4.17
CA THR A 94 6.14 11.24 4.25
C THR A 94 5.55 12.11 3.15
N LYS A 95 5.59 13.44 3.31
CA LYS A 95 5.14 14.37 2.25
C LYS A 95 5.88 14.14 0.93
N GLU A 96 7.18 13.82 1.00
CA GLU A 96 7.97 13.48 -0.18
C GLU A 96 7.44 12.22 -0.86
N ASP A 97 7.18 11.16 -0.09
CA ASP A 97 6.65 9.91 -0.63
C ASP A 97 5.24 10.06 -1.21
N VAL A 98 4.39 10.87 -0.58
CA VAL A 98 3.06 11.18 -1.08
C VAL A 98 3.15 11.93 -2.41
N SER A 99 4.00 12.94 -2.51
CA SER A 99 4.22 13.69 -3.75
C SER A 99 4.77 12.79 -4.87
N GLY A 100 5.76 11.96 -4.55
CA GLY A 100 6.34 11.02 -5.51
C GLY A 100 5.35 9.96 -5.99
N LEU A 101 4.53 9.41 -5.08
CA LEU A 101 3.48 8.47 -5.44
C LEU A 101 2.44 9.13 -6.36
N TYR A 102 2.04 10.36 -6.07
CA TYR A 102 1.10 11.10 -6.91
C TYR A 102 1.65 11.34 -8.33
N GLN A 103 2.90 11.79 -8.45
CA GLN A 103 3.58 11.95 -9.74
C GLN A 103 3.66 10.62 -10.50
N PHE A 104 4.04 9.54 -9.80
CA PHE A 104 4.14 8.20 -10.37
C PHE A 104 2.79 7.71 -10.93
N LEU A 105 1.69 7.92 -10.20
CA LEU A 105 0.35 7.53 -10.64
C LEU A 105 -0.15 8.37 -11.83
N GLN A 106 0.21 9.66 -11.90
CA GLN A 106 -0.14 10.50 -13.04
C GLN A 106 0.59 10.06 -14.32
N ALA A 107 1.89 9.78 -14.24
CA ALA A 107 2.70 9.33 -15.37
C ALA A 107 2.25 7.98 -15.97
N LYS A 108 1.50 7.15 -15.20
CA LYS A 108 0.93 5.89 -15.70
C LYS A 108 -0.41 6.07 -16.45
N ARG A 109 -1.04 7.25 -16.34
CA ARG A 109 -2.33 7.56 -16.98
C ARG A 109 -2.18 8.29 -18.31
N SER A 110 -1.03 8.93 -18.52
CA SER A 110 -0.56 9.52 -19.77
C SER A 110 0.02 8.47 -20.71
#